data_AF-A0A7C8GSV6-F1
#
_entry.id   AF-A0A7C8GSV6-F1
#
_cell.length_a   1.000
_cell.length_b   1.000
_cell.length_c   1.000
_cell.angle_alpha   90.00
_cell.angle_beta   90.00
_cell.angle_gamma   90.00
#
_symmetry.space_group_name_H-M   'P 1'
#
loop_
_entity.id
_entity.type
_entity.pdbx_description
1 polymer ?
#
loop_
_entity_poly.entity_id
_entity_poly.type
_entity_poly.pdbx_seq_one_letter_code
_entity_poly.pdbx_strand_id
1 'polypeptide(L)'
;MNNKKAIEERLDNIEHEMKQIDRLDRETYKLTEKLSRVMKLLVDIVEGDKGVNRYDIDYIFIKLDIDALKYHKVPLLVSRTEINYRKTGKFPTLLEFHQSVISELSLSEEEEQYFPIEVTVSFLEKFTNDEFLNEYHPVCKEILLKG
;
A
#
# COMPACT_ATOMS: atom_id res chain seq x y z
N MET A 1 -20.33 51.29 15.42
CA MET A 1 -18.86 51.30 15.27
C MET A 1 -18.21 49.94 15.56
N ASN A 2 -18.76 49.08 16.42
CA ASN A 2 -18.16 47.77 16.77
C ASN A 2 -18.13 46.72 15.63
N ASN A 3 -19.13 46.68 14.76
CA ASN A 3 -19.19 45.66 13.70
C ASN A 3 -18.11 45.83 12.62
N LYS A 4 -17.71 47.08 12.31
CA LYS A 4 -16.69 47.34 11.30
C LYS A 4 -15.31 46.85 11.75
N LYS A 5 -14.94 47.18 13.00
CA LYS A 5 -13.68 46.74 13.58
C LYS A 5 -13.58 45.23 13.73
N ALA A 6 -14.68 44.58 14.13
CA ALA A 6 -14.74 43.12 14.21
C ALA A 6 -14.63 42.43 12.83
N ILE A 7 -15.11 43.08 11.76
CA ILE A 7 -14.94 42.58 10.38
C ILE A 7 -13.50 42.77 9.92
N GLU A 8 -12.88 43.91 10.20
CA GLU A 8 -11.47 44.17 9.90
C GLU A 8 -10.54 43.16 10.60
N GLU A 9 -10.73 42.92 11.89
CA GLU A 9 -9.96 41.91 12.65
C GLU A 9 -10.14 40.48 12.08
N ARG A 10 -11.34 40.15 11.59
CA ARG A 10 -11.58 38.86 10.93
C ARG A 10 -10.90 38.76 9.57
N LEU A 11 -10.86 39.85 8.79
CA LEU A 11 -10.16 39.88 7.51
C LEU A 11 -8.65 39.72 7.69
N ASP A 12 -8.07 40.39 8.69
CA ASP A 12 -6.64 40.27 9.00
C ASP A 12 -6.28 38.83 9.43
N ASN A 13 -7.14 38.19 10.23
CA ASN A 13 -6.95 36.78 10.63
C ASN A 13 -7.04 35.83 9.43
N ILE A 14 -8.00 36.03 8.52
CA ILE A 14 -8.12 35.23 7.30
C ILE A 14 -6.86 35.38 6.44
N GLU A 15 -6.37 36.61 6.26
CA GLU A 15 -5.14 36.84 5.48
C GLU A 15 -3.92 36.17 6.13
N HIS A 16 -3.86 36.17 7.47
CA HIS A 16 -2.82 35.45 8.21
C HIS A 16 -2.91 33.93 7.98
N GLU A 17 -4.10 33.33 8.12
CA GLU A 17 -4.32 31.90 7.91
C GLU A 17 -3.99 31.48 6.47
N MET A 18 -4.37 32.29 5.47
CA MET A 18 -4.02 32.05 4.06
C MET A 18 -2.51 31.98 3.85
N LYS A 19 -1.74 32.88 4.47
CA LYS A 19 -0.25 32.84 4.41
C LYS A 19 0.34 31.59 5.05
N GLN A 20 -0.31 31.05 6.10
CA GLN A 20 0.10 29.78 6.71
C GLN A 20 -0.21 28.60 5.78
N ILE A 21 -1.37 28.60 5.13
CA ILE A 21 -1.73 27.58 4.13
C ILE A 21 -0.71 27.57 2.98
N ASP A 22 -0.39 28.74 2.40
CA ASP A 22 0.61 28.86 1.33
C ASP A 22 2.01 28.37 1.76
N ARG A 23 2.34 28.50 3.04
CA ARG A 23 3.59 27.97 3.59
C ARG A 23 3.53 26.45 3.69
N LEU A 24 2.46 25.90 4.24
CA LEU A 24 2.25 24.45 4.38
C LEU A 24 2.22 23.76 3.03
N ASP A 25 1.59 24.36 2.01
CA ASP A 25 1.57 23.82 0.65
C ASP A 25 2.98 23.74 0.05
N ARG A 26 3.79 24.78 0.26
CA ARG A 26 5.19 24.78 -0.20
C ARG A 26 6.05 23.76 0.54
N GLU A 27 5.85 23.58 1.84
CA GLU A 27 6.55 22.56 2.62
C GLU A 27 6.12 21.14 2.19
N THR A 28 4.83 20.93 1.98
CA THR A 28 4.26 19.66 1.48
C THR A 28 4.84 19.31 0.12
N TYR A 29 4.86 20.26 -0.83
CA TYR A 29 5.45 20.05 -2.15
C TYR A 29 6.92 19.62 -2.07
N LYS A 30 7.73 20.31 -1.26
CA LYS A 30 9.15 19.97 -1.06
C LYS A 30 9.33 18.58 -0.45
N LEU A 31 8.47 18.20 0.49
CA LEU A 31 8.51 16.87 1.11
C LEU A 31 8.14 15.78 0.11
N THR A 32 7.08 15.98 -0.67
CA THR A 32 6.67 15.04 -1.74
C THR A 32 7.79 14.84 -2.76
N GLU A 33 8.47 15.91 -3.18
CA GLU A 33 9.58 15.80 -4.11
C GLU A 33 10.76 15.00 -3.53
N LYS A 34 11.14 15.28 -2.28
CA LYS A 34 12.22 14.54 -1.59
C LYS A 34 11.86 13.08 -1.41
N LEU A 35 10.63 12.78 -1.03
CA LEU A 35 10.14 11.41 -0.87
C LEU A 35 10.20 10.66 -2.21
N SER A 36 9.73 11.27 -3.29
CA SER A 36 9.80 10.69 -4.65
C SER A 36 11.24 10.35 -5.05
N ARG A 37 12.21 11.22 -4.74
CA ARG A 37 13.63 10.95 -5.00
C ARG A 37 14.16 9.77 -4.18
N VAL A 38 13.78 9.68 -2.90
CA VAL A 38 14.18 8.55 -2.04
C VAL A 38 13.58 7.24 -2.52
N MET A 39 12.31 7.23 -2.92
CA MET A 39 11.64 6.04 -3.46
C MET A 39 12.35 5.54 -4.73
N LYS A 40 12.71 6.45 -5.65
CA LYS A 40 13.49 6.08 -6.85
C LYS A 40 14.83 5.46 -6.51
N LEU A 41 15.58 6.05 -5.57
CA LEU A 41 16.85 5.49 -5.13
C LEU A 41 16.71 4.10 -4.50
N LEU A 42 15.63 3.88 -3.74
CA LEU A 42 15.33 2.55 -3.19
C LEU A 42 15.06 1.54 -4.30
N VAL A 43 14.27 1.91 -5.32
CA VAL A 43 14.02 1.05 -6.48
C VAL A 43 15.35 0.72 -7.19
N ASP A 44 16.19 1.71 -7.44
CA ASP A 44 17.48 1.52 -8.10
C ASP A 44 18.41 0.58 -7.31
N ILE A 45 18.40 0.68 -5.97
CA ILE A 45 19.20 -0.20 -5.10
C ILE A 45 18.70 -1.65 -5.19
N VAL A 46 17.38 -1.87 -5.09
CA VAL A 46 16.79 -3.21 -5.17
C VAL A 46 17.00 -3.84 -6.55
N GLU A 47 16.91 -3.04 -7.62
CA GLU A 47 17.15 -3.53 -8.98
C GLU A 47 18.64 -3.78 -9.28
N GLY A 48 19.53 -3.04 -8.64
CA GLY A 48 20.99 -3.17 -8.80
C GLY A 48 21.62 -4.30 -7.98
N ASP A 49 20.98 -4.76 -6.91
CA ASP A 49 21.50 -5.80 -6.02
C ASP A 49 20.81 -7.15 -6.22
N LYS A 50 21.59 -8.17 -6.59
CA LYS A 50 21.11 -9.55 -6.75
C LYS A 50 20.74 -10.23 -5.42
N GLY A 51 21.15 -9.66 -4.29
CA GLY A 51 20.88 -10.18 -2.95
C GLY A 51 19.52 -9.79 -2.37
N VAL A 52 18.81 -8.83 -2.98
CA VAL A 52 17.53 -8.34 -2.47
C VAL A 52 16.35 -9.07 -3.13
N ASN A 53 15.34 -9.43 -2.34
CA ASN A 53 14.13 -10.05 -2.84
C ASN A 53 13.29 -9.05 -3.66
N ARG A 54 13.46 -9.07 -4.97
CA ARG A 54 12.66 -8.27 -5.93
C ARG A 54 11.17 -8.62 -5.99
N TYR A 55 10.75 -9.71 -5.33
CA TYR A 55 9.35 -10.11 -5.24
C TYR A 55 8.70 -9.67 -3.93
N ASP A 56 9.41 -8.94 -3.07
CA ASP A 56 8.80 -8.37 -1.88
C ASP A 56 7.68 -7.40 -2.28
N ILE A 57 6.47 -7.64 -1.74
CA ILE A 57 5.29 -6.86 -2.08
C ILE A 57 5.44 -5.36 -1.76
N ASP A 58 6.20 -5.01 -0.72
CA ASP A 58 6.39 -3.61 -0.32
C ASP A 58 7.27 -2.90 -1.36
N TYR A 59 8.29 -3.60 -1.88
CA TYR A 59 9.09 -3.11 -3.00
C TYR A 59 8.23 -2.95 -4.26
N ILE A 60 7.40 -3.94 -4.60
CA ILE A 60 6.53 -3.86 -5.78
C ILE A 60 5.57 -2.67 -5.67
N PHE A 61 5.03 -2.42 -4.49
CA PHE A 61 4.16 -1.27 -4.25
C PHE A 61 4.87 0.07 -4.39
N ILE A 62 6.12 0.18 -3.93
CA ILE A 62 6.94 1.38 -4.16
C ILE A 62 7.24 1.55 -5.65
N LYS A 63 7.58 0.45 -6.35
CA LYS A 63 7.93 0.47 -7.78
C LYS A 63 6.75 0.89 -8.65
N LEU A 64 5.55 0.42 -8.34
CA LEU A 64 4.33 0.71 -9.09
C LEU A 64 3.59 1.97 -8.60
N ASP A 65 4.13 2.69 -7.61
CA ASP A 65 3.50 3.87 -7.00
C ASP A 65 2.05 3.59 -6.58
N ILE A 66 1.81 2.42 -5.96
CA ILE A 66 0.48 1.96 -5.58
C ILE A 66 -0.07 2.86 -4.47
N ASP A 67 -1.29 3.34 -4.68
CA ASP A 67 -2.04 4.13 -3.71
C ASP A 67 -2.14 3.43 -2.33
N ALA A 68 -1.94 4.21 -1.26
CA ALA A 68 -1.92 3.69 0.10
C ALA A 68 -3.24 3.02 0.53
N LEU A 69 -4.39 3.43 0.00
CA LEU A 69 -5.66 2.75 0.29
C LEU A 69 -5.71 1.38 -0.37
N LYS A 70 -5.16 1.24 -1.58
CA LYS A 70 -5.03 -0.06 -2.26
C LYS A 70 -4.04 -0.97 -1.51
N TYR A 71 -2.90 -0.43 -1.07
CA TYR A 71 -1.95 -1.13 -0.20
C TYR A 71 -2.65 -1.79 0.99
N HIS A 72 -3.46 -1.02 1.72
CA HIS A 72 -4.15 -1.53 2.91
C HIS A 72 -5.22 -2.59 2.64
N LYS A 73 -5.77 -2.66 1.42
CA LYS A 73 -6.79 -3.65 1.04
C LYS A 73 -6.23 -5.05 0.83
N VAL A 74 -4.96 -5.17 0.47
CA VAL A 74 -4.32 -6.47 0.18
C VAL A 74 -4.20 -7.34 1.44
N PRO A 75 -3.70 -6.84 2.59
CA PRO A 75 -3.79 -7.56 3.86
C PRO A 75 -5.22 -7.94 4.26
N LEU A 76 -6.20 -7.07 3.99
CA LEU A 76 -7.62 -7.35 4.27
C LEU A 76 -8.19 -8.46 3.37
N LEU A 77 -7.57 -8.73 2.21
CA LEU A 77 -7.94 -9.86 1.36
C LEU A 77 -7.69 -11.19 2.09
N VAL A 78 -6.58 -11.31 2.83
CA VAL A 78 -6.26 -12.49 3.66
C VAL A 78 -7.36 -12.73 4.69
N SER A 79 -7.74 -11.69 5.44
CA SER A 79 -8.82 -11.77 6.44
C SER A 79 -10.16 -12.15 5.83
N ARG A 80 -10.50 -11.61 4.65
CA ARG A 80 -11.75 -11.97 3.93
C ARG A 80 -11.72 -13.43 3.48
N THR A 81 -10.59 -13.91 2.97
CA THR A 81 -10.41 -15.29 2.55
C THR A 81 -10.53 -16.25 3.74
N GLU A 82 -9.92 -15.90 4.88
CA GLU A 82 -10.05 -16.66 6.13
C GLU A 82 -11.51 -16.75 6.60
N ILE A 83 -12.25 -15.63 6.58
CA ILE A 83 -13.68 -15.62 6.93
C ILE A 83 -14.50 -16.50 5.98
N ASN A 84 -14.22 -16.44 4.67
CA ASN A 84 -14.91 -17.25 3.68
C ASN A 84 -14.58 -18.74 3.85
N TYR A 85 -13.34 -19.08 4.16
CA TYR A 85 -12.94 -20.43 4.51
C TYR A 85 -13.70 -20.93 5.73
N ARG A 86 -13.75 -20.18 6.84
CA ARG A 86 -14.50 -20.58 8.04
C ARG A 86 -15.99 -20.82 7.78
N LYS A 87 -16.56 -20.12 6.80
CA LYS A 87 -17.97 -20.29 6.39
C LYS A 87 -18.21 -21.47 5.46
N THR A 88 -17.28 -21.78 4.57
CA THR A 88 -17.51 -22.69 3.43
C THR A 88 -16.65 -23.96 3.46
N GLY A 89 -15.59 -23.99 4.26
CA GLY A 89 -14.57 -25.03 4.30
C GLY A 89 -13.65 -25.06 3.07
N LYS A 90 -13.77 -24.10 2.14
CA LYS A 90 -13.00 -24.07 0.89
C LYS A 90 -11.85 -23.08 0.93
N PHE A 91 -10.70 -23.49 0.40
CA PHE A 91 -9.54 -22.63 0.17
C PHE A 91 -9.47 -22.24 -1.30
N PRO A 92 -9.11 -20.99 -1.64
CA PRO A 92 -8.72 -20.69 -3.00
C PRO A 92 -7.38 -21.36 -3.31
N THR A 93 -7.15 -21.64 -4.59
CA THR A 93 -5.81 -21.96 -5.10
C THR A 93 -4.91 -20.72 -5.07
N LEU A 94 -3.59 -20.92 -5.16
CA LEU A 94 -2.64 -19.81 -5.27
C LEU A 94 -2.96 -18.90 -6.46
N LEU A 95 -3.34 -19.48 -7.61
CA LEU A 95 -3.69 -18.72 -8.80
C LEU A 95 -4.97 -17.87 -8.60
N GLU A 96 -6.02 -18.44 -7.99
CA GLU A 96 -7.25 -17.70 -7.69
C GLU A 96 -6.99 -16.56 -6.70
N PHE A 97 -6.15 -16.80 -5.70
CA PHE A 97 -5.77 -15.77 -4.74
C PHE A 97 -4.91 -14.68 -5.41
N HIS A 98 -3.96 -15.06 -6.26
CA HIS A 98 -3.14 -14.14 -7.04
C HIS A 98 -3.99 -13.22 -7.92
N GLN A 99 -4.97 -13.78 -8.66
CA GLN A 99 -5.92 -13.01 -9.45
C GLN A 99 -6.78 -12.08 -8.58
N SER A 100 -7.13 -12.52 -7.37
CA SER A 100 -7.87 -11.69 -6.41
C SER A 100 -7.03 -10.50 -5.93
N VAL A 101 -5.72 -10.67 -5.72
CA VAL A 101 -4.80 -9.59 -5.36
C VAL A 101 -4.66 -8.59 -6.52
N ILE A 102 -4.43 -9.07 -7.75
CA ILE A 102 -4.37 -8.22 -8.95
C ILE A 102 -5.66 -7.40 -9.09
N SER A 103 -6.81 -8.05 -8.92
CA SER A 103 -8.12 -7.41 -9.02
C SER A 103 -8.31 -6.32 -7.95
N GLU A 104 -7.94 -6.61 -6.69
CA GLU A 104 -8.04 -5.65 -5.58
C GLU A 104 -7.12 -4.43 -5.78
N LEU A 105 -5.94 -4.65 -6.36
CA LEU A 105 -5.01 -3.58 -6.72
C LEU A 105 -5.43 -2.82 -7.98
N SER A 106 -6.32 -3.41 -8.78
CA SER A 106 -6.76 -2.88 -10.08
C SER A 106 -5.55 -2.53 -10.97
N LEU A 107 -4.61 -3.48 -11.06
CA LEU A 107 -3.45 -3.35 -11.93
C LEU A 107 -3.89 -3.39 -13.40
N SER A 108 -3.24 -2.58 -14.22
CA SER A 108 -3.31 -2.67 -15.68
C SER A 108 -2.45 -3.84 -16.20
N GLU A 109 -2.67 -4.26 -17.45
CA GLU A 109 -1.86 -5.30 -18.10
C GLU A 109 -0.35 -4.97 -18.07
N GLU A 110 0.01 -3.69 -18.16
CA GLU A 110 1.41 -3.23 -18.06
C GLU A 110 1.95 -3.26 -16.63
N GLU A 111 1.12 -3.20 -15.61
CA GLU A 111 1.55 -3.32 -14.22
C GLU A 111 1.64 -4.79 -13.78
N GLU A 112 0.77 -5.65 -14.32
CA GLU A 112 0.73 -7.09 -14.05
C GLU A 112 2.06 -7.79 -14.40
N GLN A 113 2.79 -7.34 -15.42
CA GLN A 113 4.13 -7.88 -15.74
C GLN A 113 5.15 -7.72 -14.60
N TYR A 114 4.96 -6.74 -13.71
CA TYR A 114 5.79 -6.55 -12.52
C TYR A 114 5.22 -7.26 -11.28
N PHE A 115 4.04 -7.87 -11.40
CA PHE A 115 3.37 -8.58 -10.33
C PHE A 115 3.22 -10.07 -10.67
N PRO A 116 4.32 -10.84 -10.83
CA PRO A 116 4.21 -12.27 -11.08
C PRO A 116 3.78 -13.02 -9.80
N ILE A 117 3.43 -14.30 -9.94
CA ILE A 117 2.87 -15.11 -8.85
C ILE A 117 3.79 -15.20 -7.63
N GLU A 118 5.11 -15.10 -7.83
CA GLU A 118 6.13 -15.07 -6.79
C GLU A 118 5.95 -13.91 -5.81
N VAL A 119 5.37 -12.78 -6.26
CA VAL A 119 5.04 -11.65 -5.37
C VAL A 119 3.93 -12.05 -4.40
N THR A 120 2.93 -12.80 -4.88
CA THR A 120 1.86 -13.33 -4.02
C THR A 120 2.38 -14.39 -3.06
N VAL A 121 3.31 -15.24 -3.51
CA VAL A 121 3.98 -16.20 -2.62
C VAL A 121 4.73 -15.46 -1.51
N SER A 122 5.59 -14.50 -1.86
CA SER A 122 6.36 -13.72 -0.89
C SER A 122 5.44 -12.97 0.10
N PHE A 123 4.32 -12.44 -0.38
CA PHE A 123 3.31 -11.83 0.46
C PHE A 123 2.69 -12.81 1.46
N LEU A 124 2.24 -13.98 1.01
CA LEU A 124 1.65 -15.00 1.89
C LEU A 124 2.67 -15.53 2.90
N GLU A 125 3.93 -15.66 2.51
CA GLU A 125 5.02 -16.06 3.41
C GLU A 125 5.23 -15.10 4.58
N LYS A 126 4.98 -13.79 4.40
CA LYS A 126 5.02 -12.81 5.51
C LYS A 126 4.02 -13.16 6.61
N PHE A 127 2.85 -13.70 6.26
CA PHE A 127 1.83 -14.12 7.23
C PHE A 127 2.14 -15.47 7.87
N THR A 128 2.87 -16.36 7.19
CA THR A 128 3.22 -17.67 7.76
C THR A 128 4.48 -17.64 8.62
N ASN A 129 5.42 -16.74 8.32
CA ASN A 129 6.70 -16.61 9.03
C ASN A 129 6.58 -15.80 10.34
N ASP A 130 5.51 -15.02 10.47
CA ASP A 130 5.16 -14.34 11.73
C ASP A 130 4.26 -15.28 12.56
N GLU A 131 4.76 -15.73 13.71
CA GLU A 131 4.04 -16.68 14.58
C GLU A 131 2.65 -16.18 14.99
N PHE A 132 2.52 -14.87 15.23
CA PHE A 132 1.25 -14.28 15.62
C PHE A 132 0.29 -14.29 14.44
N LEU A 133 0.70 -13.78 13.27
CA LEU A 133 -0.16 -13.75 12.07
C LEU A 133 -0.55 -15.15 11.58
N ASN A 134 0.33 -16.12 11.71
CA ASN A 134 0.10 -17.49 11.27
C ASN A 134 -1.02 -18.17 12.08
N GLU A 135 -1.12 -17.90 13.39
CA GLU A 135 -2.22 -18.41 14.22
C GLU A 135 -3.58 -17.88 13.76
N TYR A 136 -3.64 -16.61 13.32
CA TYR A 136 -4.89 -15.97 12.89
C TYR A 136 -5.25 -16.21 11.43
N HIS A 137 -4.28 -16.58 10.58
CA HIS A 137 -4.45 -16.72 9.13
C HIS A 137 -3.88 -18.04 8.58
N PRO A 138 -4.33 -19.21 9.06
CA PRO A 138 -3.86 -20.51 8.58
C PRO A 138 -4.13 -20.72 7.08
N VAL A 139 -5.10 -20.02 6.51
CA VAL A 139 -5.38 -20.00 5.07
C VAL A 139 -4.14 -19.68 4.22
N CYS A 140 -3.24 -18.81 4.68
CA CYS A 140 -2.03 -18.47 3.93
C CYS A 140 -1.15 -19.69 3.68
N LYS A 141 -0.94 -20.52 4.71
CA LYS A 141 -0.18 -21.75 4.61
C LYS A 141 -0.86 -22.76 3.69
N GLU A 142 -2.18 -22.88 3.77
CA GLU A 142 -2.95 -23.80 2.93
C GLU A 142 -2.94 -23.40 1.45
N ILE A 143 -2.98 -22.11 1.14
CA ILE A 143 -2.85 -21.59 -0.23
C ILE A 143 -1.46 -21.90 -0.77
N LEU A 144 -0.41 -21.69 0.04
CA LEU A 144 0.98 -21.97 -0.35
C LEU A 144 1.26 -23.46 -0.58
N LEU A 145 0.66 -24.36 0.20
CA LEU A 145 0.84 -25.81 0.07
C LEU A 145 0.11 -26.42 -1.14
N LYS A 146 -0.86 -25.71 -1.72
CA LYS A 146 -1.69 -26.17 -2.84
C LYS A 146 -1.39 -25.47 -4.17
N GLY A 147 -0.42 -24.55 -4.18
CA GLY A 147 0.15 -23.94 -5.39
C GLY A 147 1.26 -24.80 -5.96
#